data_AF-A0A5J1LSY9-F1
#
_entry.id   AF-A0A5J1LSY9-F1
#
_cell.length_a   1.000
_cell.length_b   1.000
_cell.length_c   1.000
_cell.angle_alpha   90.00
_cell.angle_beta   90.00
_cell.angle_gamma   90.00
#
_symmetry.space_group_name_H-M   'P 1'
#
loop_
_entity.id
_entity.type
_entity.pdbx_description
1 polymer ?
#
loop_
_entity_poly.entity_id
_entity_poly.type
_entity_poly.pdbx_seq_one_letter_code
_entity_poly.pdbx_strand_id
1 'polypeptide(L)' 'MKHFLRLAFVLALFDPPAAMAGEQQHCTKENEHPFIVIQCDDGTVTVVNVRNDRVAVCRKGEPCKEIKL' A
#
# COMPACT_ATOMS: atom_id res chain seq x y z
N MET A 1 -50.66 30.07 13.66
CA MET A 1 -50.40 29.24 12.47
C MET A 1 -48.94 29.42 12.07
N LYS A 2 -48.25 28.28 11.89
CA LYS A 2 -47.06 28.04 11.07
C LYS A 2 -45.79 28.89 11.29
N HIS A 3 -44.94 28.32 12.16
CA HIS A 3 -43.52 28.00 11.94
C HIS A 3 -42.81 28.66 10.75
N PHE A 4 -41.88 29.57 11.02
CA PHE A 4 -40.71 29.79 10.18
C PHE A 4 -39.49 30.10 11.03
N LEU A 5 -39.13 29.16 11.92
CA LEU A 5 -37.74 29.04 12.35
C LEU A 5 -36.95 28.73 11.06
N ARG A 6 -36.24 29.73 10.53
CA ARG A 6 -35.32 29.55 9.40
C ARG A 6 -34.23 28.57 9.87
N LEU A 7 -34.40 27.30 9.49
CA LEU A 7 -33.36 26.28 9.54
C LEU A 7 -32.22 26.71 8.61
N ALA A 8 -31.31 27.54 9.11
CA ALA A 8 -29.97 27.64 8.57
C ALA A 8 -29.17 26.49 9.17
N PHE A 9 -29.46 25.27 8.72
CA PHE A 9 -28.73 24.09 9.13
C PHE A 9 -28.33 23.32 7.87
N VAL A 10 -27.02 23.09 7.78
CA VAL A 10 -26.37 22.08 6.94
C VAL A 10 -26.19 22.42 5.46
N LEU A 11 -25.33 23.39 5.16
CA LEU A 11 -24.53 23.40 3.92
C LEU A 11 -23.03 23.28 4.26
N ALA A 12 -22.69 22.40 5.20
CA ALA A 12 -21.30 22.13 5.62
C ALA A 12 -20.99 20.62 5.66
N LEU A 13 -21.63 19.82 4.81
CA LEU A 13 -21.43 18.37 4.78
C LEU A 13 -21.35 17.80 3.35
N PHE A 14 -20.75 18.56 2.43
CA PHE A 14 -20.32 18.03 1.15
C PHE A 14 -18.90 18.48 0.83
N ASP A 15 -17.97 18.19 1.76
CA ASP A 15 -16.63 17.85 1.30
C ASP A 15 -16.75 16.46 0.67
N PRO A 16 -16.53 16.30 -0.66
CA PRO A 16 -16.31 14.96 -1.17
C PRO A 16 -15.08 14.41 -0.44
N PRO A 17 -15.12 13.17 0.07
CA PRO A 17 -13.90 12.53 0.55
C PRO A 17 -13.01 12.38 -0.67
N ALA A 18 -12.15 13.36 -0.93
CA ALA A 18 -10.97 13.22 -1.75
C ALA A 18 -9.94 12.38 -0.97
N ALA A 19 -10.36 11.19 -0.54
CA ALA A 19 -9.45 10.11 -0.24
C ALA A 19 -8.93 9.67 -1.60
N MET A 20 -7.88 10.34 -2.07
CA MET A 20 -7.00 9.81 -3.09
C MET A 20 -6.35 8.56 -2.47
N ALA A 21 -7.07 7.45 -2.48
CA ALA A 21 -6.47 6.14 -2.35
C ALA A 21 -5.59 5.99 -3.59
N GLY A 22 -4.36 6.50 -3.53
CA GLY A 22 -3.32 6.08 -4.47
C GLY A 22 -3.33 4.57 -4.42
N GLU A 23 -3.51 3.92 -5.57
CA GLU A 23 -3.63 2.48 -5.69
C GLU A 23 -2.61 1.82 -4.76
N GLN A 24 -3.12 1.20 -3.69
CA GLN A 24 -2.27 0.49 -2.75
C GLN A 24 -1.74 -0.71 -3.53
N GLN A 25 -0.47 -0.64 -3.94
CA GLN A 25 0.17 -1.68 -4.72
C GLN A 25 -0.06 -3.03 -4.02
N HIS A 26 -0.76 -3.93 -4.71
CA HIS A 26 -1.06 -5.24 -4.14
C HIS A 26 0.24 -6.05 -4.12
N CYS A 27 0.55 -6.60 -2.96
CA CYS A 27 1.71 -7.47 -2.78
C CYS A 27 1.30 -8.71 -1.99
N THR A 28 1.70 -9.87 -2.50
CA THR A 28 1.54 -11.16 -1.85
C THR A 28 2.82 -11.51 -1.12
N LYS A 29 2.70 -12.09 0.08
CA LYS A 29 3.83 -12.52 0.91
C LYS A 29 3.76 -14.02 1.13
N GLU A 30 4.78 -14.72 0.66
CA GLU A 30 5.03 -16.13 0.91
C GLU A 30 6.16 -16.26 1.95
N ASN A 31 5.96 -17.10 2.96
CA ASN A 31 6.96 -17.34 4.00
C ASN A 31 7.39 -18.80 3.98
N GLU A 32 8.65 -19.05 3.67
CA GLU A 32 9.25 -20.38 3.72
C GLU A 32 10.60 -20.27 4.43
N HIS A 33 10.65 -20.56 5.73
CA HIS A 33 11.86 -20.35 6.54
C HIS A 33 13.09 -21.03 5.91
N PRO A 34 14.23 -20.32 5.70
CA PRO A 34 14.57 -18.98 6.21
C PRO A 34 14.29 -17.81 5.24
N PHE A 35 13.48 -18.03 4.20
CA PHE A 35 13.17 -17.06 3.17
C PHE A 35 11.77 -16.47 3.35
N ILE A 36 11.66 -15.19 3.04
CA ILE A 36 10.38 -14.49 2.90
C ILE A 36 10.37 -13.90 1.50
N VAL A 37 9.41 -14.29 0.68
CA VAL A 37 9.25 -13.79 -0.67
C VAL A 37 8.03 -12.87 -0.71
N ILE A 38 8.23 -11.65 -1.18
CA ILE A 38 7.18 -10.66 -1.39
C ILE A 38 7.13 -10.36 -2.87
N GLN A 39 5.99 -10.56 -3.50
CA GLN A 39 5.78 -10.25 -4.92
C GLN A 39 4.67 -9.22 -5.04
N CYS A 40 4.90 -8.18 -5.83
CA CYS A 40 3.95 -7.10 -6.07
C CYS A 40 3.50 -7.09 -7.54
N ASP A 41 2.33 -6.51 -7.80
CA ASP A 41 1.71 -6.46 -9.15
C ASP A 41 2.53 -5.67 -10.19
N ASP A 42 3.42 -4.78 -9.74
CA ASP A 42 4.40 -4.08 -10.58
C ASP A 42 5.50 -5.00 -11.14
N GLY A 43 5.50 -6.27 -10.73
CA GLY A 43 6.53 -7.25 -11.07
C GLY A 43 7.78 -7.16 -10.19
N THR A 44 7.74 -6.39 -9.10
CA THR A 44 8.80 -6.39 -8.08
C THR A 44 8.72 -7.66 -7.25
N VAL A 45 9.85 -8.34 -7.10
CA VAL A 45 10.01 -9.48 -6.20
C VAL A 45 11.09 -9.16 -5.19
N THR A 46 10.76 -9.25 -3.91
CA THR A 46 11.71 -9.10 -2.81
C THR A 46 11.88 -10.45 -2.13
N VAL A 47 13.11 -10.91 -2.00
CA VAL A 47 13.47 -12.12 -1.28
C VAL A 47 14.31 -11.73 -0.07
N VAL A 48 13.79 -11.95 1.12
CA VAL A 48 14.49 -11.72 2.38
C VAL A 48 15.00 -13.05 2.92
N ASN A 49 16.29 -13.14 3.20
CA ASN A 49 16.88 -14.24 3.92
C ASN A 49 17.10 -13.82 5.37
N VAL A 50 16.27 -14.34 6.28
CA VAL A 50 16.31 -13.98 7.70
C VAL A 50 17.47 -14.61 8.46
N ARG A 51 18.24 -15.53 7.86
CA ARG A 51 19.39 -16.15 8.52
C ARG A 51 20.64 -15.28 8.47
N ASN A 52 20.79 -14.48 7.42
CA ASN A 52 22.00 -13.68 7.18
C ASN A 52 21.68 -12.20 6.95
N ASP A 53 20.44 -11.79 7.26
CA ASP A 53 19.93 -10.43 7.15
C ASP A 53 20.16 -9.83 5.75
N ARG A 54 19.98 -10.66 4.70
CA ARG A 54 20.11 -10.21 3.31
C ARG A 54 18.75 -10.08 2.65
N VAL A 55 18.64 -9.08 1.79
CA VAL A 55 17.46 -8.80 0.99
C VAL A 55 17.88 -8.68 -0.47
N ALA A 56 17.30 -9.48 -1.34
CA ALA A 56 17.40 -9.31 -2.78
C ALA A 56 16.12 -8.66 -3.29
N VAL A 57 16.24 -7.55 -4.00
CA VAL A 57 15.12 -6.87 -4.68
C VAL A 57 15.33 -7.00 -6.18
N CYS A 58 14.41 -7.69 -6.84
CA CYS A 58 14.35 -7.86 -8.28
C CYS A 58 13.20 -7.03 -8.82
N ARG A 59 13.46 -6.21 -9.85
CA ARG A 59 12.42 -5.48 -10.57
C ARG A 59 12.40 -5.94 -12.02
N LYS A 60 11.23 -5.91 -12.64
CA LYS A 60 11.11 -6.26 -14.05
C LYS A 60 11.99 -5.35 -14.90
N GLY A 61 12.90 -5.94 -15.68
CA GLY A 61 13.80 -5.21 -16.57
C GLY A 61 15.06 -4.62 -15.91
N GLU A 62 15.24 -4.80 -14.60
CA GLU A 62 16.46 -4.41 -13.87
C GLU A 62 17.18 -5.66 -13.32
N PRO A 63 18.52 -5.63 -13.17
CA PRO A 63 19.22 -6.67 -12.43
C PRO A 63 18.79 -6.66 -10.95
N CYS A 64 18.68 -7.84 -10.36
CA CYS A 64 18.42 -7.97 -8.93
C CYS A 64 19.53 -7.32 -8.11
N LYS A 65 19.15 -6.58 -7.08
CA LYS A 65 20.08 -5.92 -6.16
C LYS A 65 20.01 -6.63 -4.82
N GLU A 66 21.15 -7.13 -4.37
CA GLU A 66 21.30 -7.67 -3.01
C GLU A 66 21.75 -6.56 -2.07
N ILE A 67 21.11 -6.48 -0.91
CA ILE A 67 21.35 -5.51 0.14
C ILE A 67 21.49 -6.29 1.44
N LYS A 68 22.50 -5.96 2.24
CA LYS A 68 22.60 -6.44 3.63
C LYS A 68 21.90 -5.42 4.52
N LEU A 69 20.98 -5.88 5.38
CA LEU A 69 20.31 -5.06 6.39
C LEU A 69 21.27 -4.70 7.53
#